data_AF-A0A286TYH9-F1
#
_entry.id   AF-A0A286TYH9-F1
#
_cell.length_a   1.000
_cell.length_b   1.000
_cell.length_c   1.000
_cell.angle_alpha   90.00
_cell.angle_beta   90.00
_cell.angle_gamma   90.00
#
_symmetry.space_group_name_H-M   'P 1'
#
loop_
_entity.id
_entity.type
_entity.pdbx_description
1 polymer ?
#
loop_
_entity_poly.entity_id
_entity_poly.type
_entity_poly.pdbx_seq_one_letter_code
_entity_poly.pdbx_strand_id
1 'polypeptide(L)'
;MYDEDADKVKKALEEIGRVGKNNLDAMKAVQDFLRRERRMPLRLLAMQVLSKTKSNHQPTKGTFKKPNIFECPGAEKIKRVEIIDVTCPNCHKKGTASVAGFENEFTCESCGETIERELDESCIEKCPVGSECVGPERYRKYMRGREKAKT
;
A
#
# COMPACT_ATOMS: atom_id res chain seq x y z
N MET A 1 25.46 35.38 -9.93
CA MET A 1 25.30 35.53 -8.46
C MET A 1 24.12 34.68 -7.99
N TYR A 2 24.11 33.40 -8.38
CA TYR A 2 23.20 32.39 -7.85
C TYR A 2 24.05 31.48 -6.95
N ASP A 3 23.44 30.93 -5.91
CA ASP A 3 23.84 29.68 -5.24
C ASP A 3 24.61 29.66 -3.90
N GLU A 4 25.03 30.76 -3.27
CA GLU A 4 25.62 30.60 -1.91
C GLU A 4 24.64 30.00 -0.90
N ASP A 5 23.36 30.40 -0.97
CA ASP A 5 22.33 29.89 -0.07
C ASP A 5 21.91 28.47 -0.42
N ALA A 6 21.91 28.11 -1.69
CA ALA A 6 21.50 26.78 -2.11
C ALA A 6 22.63 25.75 -1.93
N ASP A 7 23.91 26.16 -1.96
CA ASP A 7 25.05 25.36 -1.49
C ASP A 7 24.98 25.12 0.03
N LYS A 8 24.59 26.12 0.82
CA LYS A 8 24.36 25.94 2.27
C LYS A 8 23.22 24.95 2.54
N VAL A 9 22.11 25.07 1.82
CA VAL A 9 20.96 24.16 1.92
C VAL A 9 21.35 22.74 1.50
N LYS A 10 22.11 22.59 0.42
CA LYS A 10 22.63 21.29 -0.02
C LYS A 10 23.47 20.62 1.05
N LYS A 11 24.44 21.33 1.64
CA LYS A 11 25.29 20.80 2.72
C LYS A 11 24.47 20.39 3.94
N ALA A 12 23.46 21.19 4.30
CA ALA A 12 22.57 20.86 5.42
C ALA A 12 21.75 19.59 5.14
N LEU A 13 21.19 19.43 3.93
CA LEU A 13 20.45 18.23 3.53
C LEU A 13 21.35 16.99 3.55
N GLU A 14 22.58 17.10 3.04
CA GLU A 14 23.55 16.00 3.07
C GLU A 14 23.90 15.59 4.50
N GLU A 15 24.09 16.55 5.41
CA GLU A 15 24.39 16.26 6.82
C GLU A 15 23.22 15.57 7.51
N ILE A 16 21.97 16.04 7.30
CA ILE A 16 20.76 15.37 7.79
C ILE A 16 20.69 13.91 7.27
N GLY A 17 21.08 13.69 6.02
CA GLY A 17 21.18 12.34 5.45
C GLY A 17 22.20 11.43 6.15
N ARG A 18 23.31 11.99 6.64
CA ARG A 18 24.36 11.24 7.35
C ARG A 18 24.00 10.95 8.81
N VAL A 19 23.50 11.95 9.54
CA VAL A 19 23.32 11.86 11.00
C VAL A 19 21.86 11.64 11.44
N GLY A 20 20.88 11.88 10.58
CA GLY A 20 19.45 11.90 10.90
C GLY A 20 18.73 10.55 10.88
N LYS A 21 19.44 9.41 10.85
CA LYS A 21 18.81 8.08 10.84
C LYS A 21 17.96 7.90 12.10
N ASN A 22 16.67 7.62 11.93
CA ASN A 22 15.66 7.52 13.00
C ASN A 22 15.38 8.82 13.78
N ASN A 23 15.84 9.99 13.32
CA ASN A 23 15.51 11.27 13.94
C ASN A 23 14.21 11.84 13.33
N LEU A 24 13.10 11.69 14.07
CA LEU A 24 11.75 12.08 13.62
C LEU A 24 11.64 13.58 13.33
N ASP A 25 12.25 14.43 14.15
CA ASP A 25 12.20 15.89 13.97
C ASP A 25 12.98 16.32 12.73
N ALA A 26 14.13 15.71 12.49
CA ALA A 26 14.90 15.94 11.26
C ALA A 26 14.11 15.51 10.01
N MET A 27 13.39 14.39 10.07
CA MET A 27 12.56 13.93 8.96
C MET A 27 11.38 14.88 8.68
N LYS A 28 10.75 15.37 9.74
CA LYS A 28 9.67 16.37 9.65
C LYS A 28 10.18 17.67 9.03
N ALA A 29 11.36 18.13 9.45
CA ALA A 29 11.98 19.33 8.87
C ALA A 29 12.26 19.18 7.37
N VAL A 30 12.74 18.02 6.91
CA VAL A 30 12.97 17.75 5.48
C VAL A 30 11.64 17.68 4.71
N GLN A 31 10.58 17.13 5.29
CA GLN A 31 9.24 17.15 4.69
C GLN A 31 8.67 18.57 4.56
N ASP A 32 8.82 19.40 5.60
CA ASP A 32 8.39 20.79 5.56
C ASP A 32 9.19 21.63 4.57
N PHE A 33 10.50 21.34 4.42
CA PHE A 33 11.33 21.91 3.36
C PHE A 33 10.78 21.56 1.96
N LEU A 34 10.44 20.29 1.71
CA LEU A 34 9.82 19.86 0.45
C LEU A 34 8.48 20.55 0.15
N ARG A 35 7.75 21.01 1.16
CA ARG A 35 6.49 21.75 0.93
C ARG A 35 6.74 23.19 0.47
N ARG A 36 7.86 23.79 0.85
CA ARG A 36 8.17 25.21 0.62
C ARG A 36 9.12 25.44 -0.56
N GLU A 37 10.07 24.53 -0.77
CA GLU A 37 11.12 24.69 -1.77
C GLU A 37 10.58 24.48 -3.19
N ARG A 38 10.89 25.42 -4.10
CA ARG A 38 10.46 25.37 -5.51
C ARG A 38 11.59 24.94 -6.45
N ARG A 39 12.85 25.03 -6.02
CA ARG A 39 14.02 24.66 -6.84
C ARG A 39 14.13 23.15 -6.95
N MET A 40 13.94 22.63 -8.16
CA MET A 40 13.93 21.19 -8.43
C MET A 40 15.20 20.42 -7.97
N PRO A 41 16.43 20.93 -8.16
CA PRO A 41 17.62 20.22 -7.69
C PRO A 41 17.63 19.96 -6.18
N LEU A 42 17.20 20.95 -5.40
CA LEU A 42 17.14 20.82 -3.93
C LEU A 42 16.01 19.91 -3.46
N ARG A 43 14.87 19.92 -4.17
CA ARG A 43 13.76 19.00 -3.92
C ARG A 43 14.19 17.54 -4.15
N LEU A 44 14.86 17.26 -5.27
CA LEU A 44 15.37 15.92 -5.58
C LEU A 44 16.36 15.44 -4.51
N LEU A 45 17.26 16.31 -4.08
CA LEU A 45 18.21 16.00 -3.00
C LEU A 45 17.50 15.70 -1.67
N ALA A 46 16.52 16.54 -1.27
CA ALA A 46 15.74 16.32 -0.06
C ALA A 46 14.94 15.01 -0.10
N MET A 47 14.39 14.61 -1.26
CA MET A 47 13.74 13.32 -1.44
C MET A 47 14.71 12.14 -1.25
N GLN A 48 15.93 12.24 -1.77
CA GLN A 48 16.97 11.22 -1.57
C GLN A 48 17.37 11.08 -0.10
N VAL A 49 17.45 12.21 0.62
CA VAL A 49 17.73 12.21 2.07
C VAL A 49 16.66 11.42 2.81
N LEU A 50 15.37 11.73 2.61
CA LEU A 50 14.26 10.98 3.22
C LEU A 50 14.30 9.48 2.89
N SER A 51 14.70 9.11 1.67
CA SER A 51 14.80 7.70 1.27
C SER A 51 15.96 6.97 1.96
N LYS A 52 17.06 7.66 2.27
CA LYS A 52 18.24 7.07 2.95
C LYS A 52 18.06 6.97 4.46
N THR A 53 17.29 7.89 5.04
CA THR A 53 17.11 8.02 6.50
C THR A 53 15.88 7.33 7.04
N LYS A 54 14.86 7.08 6.22
CA LYS A 54 13.82 6.10 6.56
C LYS A 54 14.52 4.78 6.80
N SER A 55 14.44 4.29 8.04
CA SER A 55 14.77 2.90 8.35
C SER A 55 14.17 2.03 7.26
N ASN A 56 14.99 1.12 6.74
CA ASN A 56 14.62 0.12 5.78
C ASN A 56 13.47 -0.73 6.36
N HIS A 57 12.24 -0.23 6.29
CA HIS A 57 11.08 -1.08 6.22
C HIS A 57 11.06 -1.59 4.79
N GLN A 58 11.94 -2.56 4.54
CA GLN A 58 11.61 -3.65 3.64
C GLN A 58 10.16 -4.02 3.94
N PRO A 59 9.27 -4.11 2.93
CA PRO A 59 8.01 -4.81 3.11
C PRO A 59 8.41 -6.22 3.53
N THR A 60 8.37 -6.48 4.84
CA THR A 60 8.80 -7.76 5.39
C THR A 60 7.81 -8.77 4.86
N LYS A 61 8.30 -9.72 4.06
CA LYS A 61 7.67 -11.01 3.83
C LYS A 61 7.09 -11.48 5.17
N GLY A 62 5.82 -11.85 5.13
CA GLY A 62 4.94 -11.99 6.29
C GLY A 62 5.59 -12.67 7.49
N THR A 63 5.79 -11.92 8.56
CA THR A 63 5.79 -12.47 9.91
C THR A 63 4.52 -11.98 10.57
N PHE A 64 3.64 -12.93 10.91
CA PHE A 64 2.40 -12.65 11.63
C PHE A 64 2.78 -12.09 13.01
N LYS A 65 2.75 -10.76 13.16
CA LYS A 65 2.86 -10.13 14.48
C LYS A 65 1.58 -10.44 15.24
N LYS A 66 1.70 -11.02 16.43
CA LYS A 66 0.56 -11.28 17.31
C LYS A 66 -0.14 -9.94 17.59
N PRO A 67 -1.41 -9.75 17.20
CA PRO A 67 -2.09 -8.48 17.40
C PRO A 67 -2.26 -8.20 18.90
N ASN A 68 -2.25 -6.92 19.29
CA ASN A 68 -2.72 -6.52 20.61
C ASN A 68 -4.18 -6.96 20.79
N ILE A 69 -4.62 -7.24 22.02
CA ILE A 69 -5.98 -7.77 22.33
C ILE A 69 -7.12 -6.95 21.70
N PHE A 70 -6.87 -5.68 21.37
CA PHE A 70 -7.84 -4.76 20.76
C PHE A 70 -7.82 -4.73 19.22
N GLU A 71 -6.90 -5.43 18.56
CA GLU A 71 -6.76 -5.42 17.10
C GLU A 71 -7.29 -6.72 16.49
N CYS A 72 -8.13 -6.59 15.45
CA CYS A 72 -8.66 -7.74 14.73
C CYS A 72 -7.52 -8.48 13.99
N PRO A 73 -7.28 -9.76 14.28
CA PRO A 73 -6.18 -10.51 13.69
C PRO A 73 -6.30 -10.71 12.17
N GLY A 74 -7.52 -10.63 11.63
CA GLY A 74 -7.78 -10.76 10.20
C GLY A 74 -7.79 -9.45 9.43
N ALA A 75 -7.85 -8.30 10.12
CA ALA A 75 -8.13 -7.02 9.47
C ALA A 75 -7.07 -6.64 8.43
N GLU A 76 -5.80 -6.93 8.68
CA GLU A 76 -4.72 -6.58 7.77
C GLU A 76 -4.85 -7.32 6.43
N LYS A 77 -5.13 -8.62 6.44
CA LYS A 77 -5.26 -9.43 5.21
C LYS A 77 -6.53 -9.11 4.43
N ILE A 78 -7.61 -8.78 5.13
CA ILE A 78 -8.90 -8.44 4.49
C ILE A 78 -8.82 -7.07 3.81
N LYS A 79 -8.28 -6.06 4.49
CA LYS A 79 -8.32 -4.68 4.00
C LYS A 79 -7.20 -4.33 3.03
N ARG A 80 -6.15 -5.15 2.96
CA ARG A 80 -5.03 -4.93 2.06
C ARG A 80 -5.46 -5.18 0.62
N VAL A 81 -5.31 -4.15 -0.21
CA VAL A 81 -5.39 -4.25 -1.67
C VAL A 81 -4.04 -4.73 -2.17
N GLU A 82 -4.05 -5.79 -2.96
CA GLU A 82 -2.88 -6.38 -3.58
C GLU A 82 -2.97 -6.23 -5.10
N ILE A 83 -1.83 -5.99 -5.73
CA ILE A 83 -1.70 -5.99 -7.19
C ILE A 83 -1.29 -7.40 -7.58
N ILE A 84 -2.15 -8.09 -8.34
CA ILE A 84 -1.88 -9.44 -8.84
C ILE A 84 -1.75 -9.43 -10.36
N ASP A 85 -0.83 -10.23 -10.88
CA ASP A 85 -0.73 -10.49 -12.31
C ASP A 85 -1.84 -11.46 -12.73
N VAL A 86 -2.63 -11.07 -13.73
CA VAL A 86 -3.77 -11.85 -14.21
C VAL A 86 -3.77 -11.94 -15.73
N THR A 87 -4.24 -13.06 -16.24
CA THR A 87 -4.55 -13.22 -17.67
C THR A 87 -6.06 -13.23 -17.81
N CYS A 88 -6.62 -12.30 -18.57
CA CYS A 88 -8.07 -12.21 -18.75
C CYS A 88 -8.58 -13.42 -19.55
N PRO A 89 -9.56 -14.19 -19.05
CA PRO A 89 -10.12 -15.33 -19.80
C PRO A 89 -10.93 -14.89 -21.03
N ASN A 90 -11.41 -13.64 -21.07
CA ASN A 90 -12.17 -13.11 -22.19
C ASN A 90 -11.26 -12.60 -23.32
N CYS A 91 -10.38 -11.63 -23.05
CA CYS A 91 -9.54 -11.01 -24.06
C CYS A 91 -8.11 -11.58 -24.16
N HIS A 92 -7.75 -12.54 -23.30
CA HIS A 92 -6.47 -13.25 -23.27
C HIS A 92 -5.22 -12.36 -23.05
N LYS A 93 -5.41 -11.08 -22.73
CA LYS A 93 -4.32 -10.16 -22.41
C LYS A 93 -3.85 -10.35 -20.98
N LYS A 94 -2.53 -10.26 -20.80
CA LYS A 94 -1.88 -10.17 -19.49
C LYS A 94 -1.98 -8.75 -18.98
N GLY A 95 -2.28 -8.60 -17.71
CA GLY A 95 -2.30 -7.30 -17.04
C GLY A 95 -2.23 -7.48 -15.53
N THR A 96 -2.49 -6.38 -14.82
CA THR A 96 -2.54 -6.35 -13.36
C THR A 96 -3.96 -6.06 -12.89
N ALA A 97 -4.37 -6.64 -11.77
CA ALA A 97 -5.61 -6.28 -11.10
C ALA A 97 -5.32 -5.86 -9.66
N SER A 98 -5.95 -4.76 -9.22
CA SER A 98 -5.92 -4.32 -7.82
C SER A 98 -7.13 -4.91 -7.10
N VAL A 99 -6.90 -5.90 -6.22
CA VAL A 99 -7.98 -6.62 -5.53
C VAL A 99 -7.68 -6.74 -4.04
N ALA A 100 -8.70 -6.58 -3.20
CA ALA A 100 -8.57 -6.95 -1.80
C ALA A 100 -8.60 -8.48 -1.63
N GLY A 101 -7.96 -9.00 -0.57
CA GLY A 101 -7.83 -10.44 -0.36
C GLY A 101 -9.14 -11.24 -0.32
N PHE A 102 -10.28 -10.59 -0.05
CA PHE A 102 -11.61 -11.22 0.02
C PHE A 102 -12.51 -10.91 -1.18
N GLU A 103 -12.04 -10.13 -2.17
CA GLU A 103 -12.85 -9.81 -3.35
C GLU A 103 -12.78 -10.93 -4.38
N ASN A 104 -13.94 -11.45 -4.78
CA ASN A 104 -14.09 -12.58 -5.69
C ASN A 104 -14.23 -12.15 -7.15
N GLU A 105 -14.30 -10.85 -7.42
CA GLU A 105 -14.51 -10.29 -8.75
C GLU A 105 -13.65 -9.05 -8.96
N PHE A 106 -13.21 -8.84 -10.20
CA PHE A 106 -12.52 -7.62 -10.61
C PHE A 106 -12.75 -7.33 -12.09
N THR A 107 -12.62 -6.07 -12.49
CA THR A 107 -12.79 -5.66 -13.88
C THR A 107 -11.48 -5.74 -14.64
N CYS A 108 -11.50 -6.35 -15.83
CA CYS A 108 -10.37 -6.35 -16.73
C CYS A 108 -10.14 -4.94 -17.33
N GLU A 109 -8.99 -4.34 -17.07
CA GLU A 109 -8.63 -3.01 -17.60
C GLU A 109 -8.52 -2.98 -19.13
N SER A 110 -8.34 -4.13 -19.78
CA SER A 110 -8.17 -4.23 -21.23
C SER A 110 -9.47 -4.37 -22.02
N CYS A 111 -10.52 -4.97 -21.45
CA CYS A 111 -11.77 -5.27 -22.17
C CYS A 111 -13.04 -4.92 -21.41
N GLY A 112 -12.94 -4.52 -20.14
CA GLY A 112 -14.08 -4.16 -19.30
C GLY A 112 -14.87 -5.34 -18.74
N GLU A 113 -14.50 -6.57 -19.09
CA GLU A 113 -15.17 -7.77 -18.57
C GLU A 113 -14.96 -7.94 -17.07
N THR A 114 -16.00 -8.37 -16.36
CA THR A 114 -15.89 -8.72 -14.95
C THR A 114 -15.42 -10.17 -14.83
N ILE A 115 -14.25 -10.35 -14.24
CA ILE A 115 -13.63 -11.66 -14.05
C ILE A 115 -13.92 -12.10 -12.62
N GLU A 116 -14.54 -13.26 -12.47
CA GLU A 116 -14.66 -13.94 -11.18
C GLU A 116 -13.40 -14.77 -10.92
N ARG A 117 -12.96 -14.80 -9.66
CA ARG A 117 -11.86 -15.64 -9.18
C ARG A 117 -12.31 -16.47 -7.99
N GLU A 118 -11.74 -17.66 -7.87
CA GLU A 118 -11.93 -18.51 -6.72
C GLU A 118 -11.23 -17.90 -5.49
N LEU A 119 -11.89 -18.02 -4.34
CA LEU A 119 -11.38 -17.57 -3.05
C LEU A 119 -11.45 -18.68 -2.02
N ASP A 120 -10.39 -18.76 -1.23
CA ASP A 120 -10.35 -19.54 0.00
C ASP A 120 -11.31 -18.98 1.06
N GLU A 121 -11.60 -19.80 2.06
CA GLU A 121 -12.36 -19.36 3.24
C GLU A 121 -11.67 -18.17 3.93
N SER A 122 -12.41 -17.07 4.05
CA SER A 122 -12.00 -15.88 4.78
C SER A 122 -12.62 -15.82 6.17
N CYS A 123 -11.92 -15.18 7.12
CA CYS A 123 -12.45 -15.00 8.47
C CYS A 123 -13.71 -14.11 8.52
N ILE A 124 -14.03 -13.34 7.47
CA ILE A 124 -15.29 -12.60 7.38
C ILE A 124 -16.51 -13.52 7.35
N GLU A 125 -16.37 -14.77 6.88
CA GLU A 125 -17.46 -15.75 6.84
C GLU A 125 -17.84 -16.24 8.25
N LYS A 126 -16.85 -16.35 9.15
CA LYS A 126 -17.02 -16.91 10.51
C LYS A 126 -17.14 -15.83 11.58
N CYS A 127 -16.82 -14.58 11.26
CA CYS A 127 -16.79 -13.48 12.21
C CYS A 127 -18.20 -12.87 12.40
N PRO A 128 -18.69 -12.68 13.64
CA PRO A 128 -19.99 -12.05 13.90
C PRO A 128 -20.15 -10.65 13.30
N VAL A 129 -19.05 -9.90 13.20
CA VAL A 129 -19.00 -8.55 12.61
C VAL A 129 -18.39 -8.54 11.21
N GLY A 130 -18.35 -9.70 10.53
CA GLY A 130 -17.72 -9.86 9.22
C GLY A 130 -18.33 -8.95 8.15
N SER A 131 -19.67 -8.86 8.09
CA SER A 131 -20.38 -7.97 7.16
C SER A 131 -20.09 -6.49 7.43
N GLU A 132 -19.93 -6.10 8.69
CA GLU A 132 -19.59 -4.72 9.06
C GLU A 132 -18.13 -4.39 8.72
N CYS A 133 -17.23 -5.37 8.85
CA CYS A 133 -15.80 -5.21 8.57
C CYS A 133 -15.50 -4.80 7.13
N VAL A 134 -16.26 -5.35 6.16
CA VAL A 134 -16.04 -5.13 4.72
C VAL A 134 -17.14 -4.31 4.03
N GLY A 135 -18.27 -4.12 4.71
CA GLY A 135 -19.48 -3.52 4.17
C GLY A 135 -20.44 -4.56 3.56
N PRO A 136 -21.77 -4.35 3.70
CA PRO A 136 -22.78 -5.35 3.38
C PRO A 136 -22.83 -5.74 1.90
N GLU A 137 -22.58 -4.81 0.98
CA GLU A 137 -22.57 -5.11 -0.46
C GLU A 137 -21.42 -6.03 -0.84
N ARG A 138 -20.19 -5.71 -0.40
CA ARG A 138 -19.00 -6.50 -0.70
C ARG A 138 -19.09 -7.87 -0.01
N TYR A 139 -19.64 -7.94 1.20
CA TYR A 139 -19.91 -9.20 1.88
C TYR A 139 -20.87 -10.10 1.08
N ARG A 140 -21.98 -9.56 0.56
CA ARG A 140 -22.92 -10.32 -0.28
C ARG A 140 -22.26 -10.84 -1.57
N LYS A 141 -21.41 -10.04 -2.21
CA LYS A 141 -20.64 -10.48 -3.39
C LYS A 141 -19.74 -11.67 -3.06
N TYR A 142 -18.98 -11.57 -1.97
CA TYR A 142 -18.14 -12.66 -1.48
C TYR A 142 -18.95 -13.95 -1.21
N MET A 143 -20.08 -13.87 -0.49
CA MET A 143 -20.90 -15.04 -0.17
C MET A 143 -21.45 -15.72 -1.43
N ARG A 144 -21.90 -14.95 -2.42
CA ARG A 144 -22.32 -15.51 -3.72
C ARG A 144 -21.18 -16.22 -4.44
N GLY A 145 -19.97 -15.65 -4.41
CA GLY A 145 -18.78 -16.29 -4.97
C GLY A 145 -18.46 -17.62 -4.27
N ARG A 146 -18.56 -17.67 -2.94
CA ARG A 146 -18.37 -18.89 -2.13
C ARG A 146 -19.42 -19.97 -2.40
N GLU A 147 -20.67 -19.60 -2.67
CA GLU A 147 -21.74 -20.55 -3.02
C GLU A 147 -21.50 -21.17 -4.40
N LYS A 148 -21.12 -20.36 -5.40
CA LYS A 148 -20.79 -20.83 -6.74
C LYS A 148 -19.60 -21.80 -6.74
N ALA A 149 -18.56 -21.51 -5.95
CA ALA A 149 -17.37 -22.36 -5.86
C ALA A 149 -17.58 -23.70 -5.13
N LYS A 150 -18.72 -23.88 -4.43
CA LYS A 150 -19.09 -25.14 -3.75
C LYS A 150 -19.91 -26.08 -4.64
N THR A 151 -20.34 -25.62 -5.81
CA THR A 151 -21.16 -26.36 -6.77
C THR A 151 -20.26 -26.98 -7.85
#